data_AF-A0A7W1TT67-F1
#
_entry.id   AF-A0A7W1TT67-F1
#
_cell.length_a   1.000
_cell.length_b   1.000
_cell.length_c   1.000
_cell.angle_alpha   90.00
_cell.angle_beta   90.00
_cell.angle_gamma   90.00
#
_symmetry.space_group_name_H-M   'P 1'
#
loop_
_entity.id
_entity.type
_entity.pdbx_description
1 polymer ?
#
loop_
_entity_poly.entity_id
_entity_poly.type
_entity_poly.pdbx_seq_one_letter_code
_entity_poly.pdbx_strand_id
1 'polypeptide(L)' 'MREEPRPAASAPVTCPHCGSKELSTSGKQDDANAYWRCASCGEVWNAARRSSTSRYR' A
#
# COMPACT_ATOMS: atom_id res chain seq x y z
N MET A 1 4.04 -25.61 12.68
CA MET A 1 4.18 -24.15 12.80
C MET A 1 3.02 -23.55 12.00
N ARG A 2 2.00 -22.97 12.66
CA ARG A 2 1.04 -22.13 11.95
C ARG A 2 1.78 -20.84 11.66
N GLU A 3 2.04 -20.54 10.40
CA GLU A 3 2.49 -19.20 10.01
C GLU A 3 1.44 -18.22 10.53
N GLU A 4 1.78 -17.46 11.56
CA GLU A 4 0.99 -16.29 11.95
C GLU A 4 0.86 -15.44 10.67
N PRO A 5 -0.35 -15.07 10.22
CA PRO A 5 -0.49 -14.04 9.22
C PRO A 5 0.13 -12.80 9.84
N ARG A 6 1.36 -12.49 9.44
CA ARG A 6 2.05 -11.26 9.83
C ARG A 6 1.04 -10.15 9.62
N PRO A 7 0.84 -9.23 10.57
CA PRO A 7 -0.15 -8.17 10.40
C PRO A 7 0.19 -7.46 9.10
N ALA A 8 -0.66 -7.64 8.09
CA ALA A 8 -0.46 -7.15 6.74
C ALA A 8 -0.10 -5.67 6.87
N ALA A 9 1.17 -5.35 6.59
CA ALA A 9 1.71 -4.02 6.80
C ALA A 9 0.74 -3.02 6.17
N SER A 10 0.16 -2.16 7.01
CA SER A 10 -1.07 -1.41 6.78
C SER A 10 -1.26 -1.00 5.32
N ALA A 11 -2.10 -1.75 4.62
CA ALA A 11 -2.52 -1.43 3.27
C ALA A 11 -3.09 0.00 3.26
N PRO A 12 -2.67 0.88 2.34
CA PRO A 12 -3.28 2.19 2.20
C PRO A 12 -4.76 2.02 1.88
N VAL A 13 -5.60 2.71 2.63
CA VAL A 13 -7.07 2.69 2.46
C VAL A 13 -7.57 3.77 1.50
N THR A 14 -6.70 4.71 1.12
CA THR A 14 -7.03 5.86 0.27
C THR A 14 -5.85 6.29 -0.58
N CYS A 15 -6.17 6.83 -1.76
CA CYS A 15 -5.20 7.41 -2.67
C CYS A 15 -4.62 8.69 -2.06
N PRO A 16 -3.29 8.82 -1.99
CA PRO A 16 -2.67 10.02 -1.44
C PRO A 16 -2.79 11.24 -2.35
N HIS A 17 -3.17 11.07 -3.62
CA HIS A 17 -3.21 12.15 -4.60
C HIS A 17 -4.61 12.76 -4.76
N CYS A 18 -5.65 11.93 -4.71
CA CYS A 18 -7.05 12.36 -4.88
C CYS A 18 -7.96 12.01 -3.70
N GLY A 19 -7.48 11.24 -2.71
CA GLY A 19 -8.28 10.80 -1.57
C GLY A 19 -9.28 9.67 -1.86
N SER A 20 -9.30 9.12 -3.08
CA SER A 20 -10.24 8.05 -3.46
C SER A 20 -9.91 6.71 -2.80
N LYS A 21 -10.94 5.93 -2.45
CA LYS A 21 -10.81 4.59 -1.84
C LYS A 21 -10.69 3.45 -2.87
N GLU A 22 -10.88 3.76 -4.15
CA GLU A 22 -10.81 2.78 -5.25
C GLU A 22 -9.35 2.50 -5.58
N LEU A 23 -8.76 1.57 -4.83
CA LEU A 23 -7.37 1.17 -4.97
C LEU A 23 -7.28 -0.27 -5.45
N SER A 24 -6.48 -0.50 -6.47
CA SER A 24 -6.15 -1.80 -7.02
C SER A 24 -4.67 -2.10 -6.76
N THR A 25 -4.37 -3.29 -6.28
CA THR A 25 -3.00 -3.74 -6.02
C THR A 25 -2.65 -4.88 -6.96
N SER A 26 -1.54 -4.77 -7.68
CA SER A 26 -1.09 -5.81 -8.62
C SER A 26 -0.08 -6.80 -8.01
N GLY A 27 0.12 -6.77 -6.70
CA GLY A 27 1.02 -7.68 -5.98
C GLY A 27 0.30 -8.54 -4.96
N LYS A 28 0.99 -9.56 -4.43
CA LYS A 28 0.55 -10.21 -3.19
C LYS A 28 0.48 -9.13 -2.11
N GLN A 29 -0.64 -9.11 -1.40
CA GLN A 29 -0.92 -8.11 -0.37
C GLN A 29 0.11 -8.16 0.79
N ASP A 30 0.79 -9.31 0.94
CA ASP A 30 1.88 -9.56 1.89
C ASP A 30 3.26 -9.08 1.44
N ASP A 31 3.42 -8.68 0.18
CA ASP A 31 4.70 -8.19 -0.32
C ASP A 31 4.92 -6.74 0.11
N ALA A 32 5.99 -6.51 0.87
CA ALA A 32 6.51 -5.17 1.16
C ALA A 32 6.98 -4.42 -0.11
N ASN A 33 6.83 -4.99 -1.31
CA ASN A 33 7.06 -4.30 -2.58
C ASN A 33 5.79 -4.16 -3.43
N ALA A 34 4.60 -4.34 -2.83
CA ALA A 34 3.34 -4.19 -3.53
C ALA A 34 3.12 -2.76 -4.04
N TYR A 35 2.80 -2.67 -5.33
CA TYR A 35 2.39 -1.43 -5.99
C TYR A 35 0.87 -1.29 -5.94
N TRP A 36 0.45 -0.15 -5.43
CA TRP A 36 -0.93 0.32 -5.32
C TRP A 36 -1.20 1.26 -6.47
N ARG A 37 -2.35 1.08 -7.12
CA ARG A 37 -2.84 1.94 -8.18
C ARG A 37 -4.21 2.46 -7.82
N CYS A 38 -4.45 3.76 -7.94
CA CYS A 38 -5.79 4.31 -7.83
C CYS A 38 -6.55 4.12 -9.14
N ALA A 39 -7.76 3.55 -9.07
CA ALA A 39 -8.65 3.42 -10.22
C ALA A 39 -9.31 4.76 -10.60
N SER A 40 -9.52 5.67 -9.64
CA SER A 40 -10.20 6.95 -9.91
C SER A 40 -9.30 7.99 -10.57
N CYS A 41 -8.03 8.11 -10.15
CA CYS A 41 -7.09 9.09 -10.73
C CYS A 41 -5.95 8.47 -11.55
N GLY A 42 -5.73 7.16 -11.44
CA GLY A 42 -4.64 6.47 -12.15
C GLY A 42 -3.27 6.53 -11.46
N GLU A 43 -3.14 7.21 -10.32
CA GLU A 43 -1.88 7.31 -9.57
C GLU A 43 -1.36 5.94 -9.13
N VAL A 44 -0.04 5.73 -9.17
CA VAL A 44 0.59 4.45 -8.82
C VAL A 44 1.72 4.68 -7.81
N TRP A 45 1.66 4.05 -6.65
CA TRP A 45 2.65 4.19 -5.58
C TRP A 45 2.94 2.88 -4.86
N ASN A 46 4.07 2.82 -4.18
CA ASN A 46 4.43 1.69 -3.33
C ASN A 46 4.24 2.09 -1.86
N ALA A 47 3.39 1.36 -1.13
CA ALA A 47 3.06 1.69 0.25
C ALA A 47 4.26 1.54 1.20
N ALA A 48 5.08 0.50 1.03
CA ALA A 48 6.22 0.25 1.92
C ALA A 48 7.32 1.30 1.78
N ARG A 49 7.64 1.71 0.54
CA ARG A 49 8.61 2.78 0.27
C ARG A 49 8.15 4.11 0.86
N ARG A 50 6.83 4.33 0.91
CA ARG A 50 6.24 5.54 1.45
C ARG A 50 6.21 5.52 2.98
N SER A 51 5.96 4.35 3.59
CA SER A 51 6.05 4.15 5.04
C SER A 51 7.48 4.30 5.58
N SER A 52 8.51 3.90 4.82
CA SER A 52 9.91 4.07 5.22
C SER A 52 10.38 5.52 5.30
N THR A 53 9.72 6.44 4.60
CA THR A 53 10.04 7.88 4.59
C THR A 53 9.43 8.64 5.78
N SER A 54 8.59 8.01 6.61
CA SER A 54 7.95 8.69 7.75
C SER A 54 8.81 8.73 9.04
N ARG A 55 10.13 8.45 8.97
CA ARG A 55 11.01 8.38 10.16
C ARG A 55 12.13 9.42 10.22
N TYR A 56 12.07 10.47 9.40
CA TYR A 56 12.91 11.66 9.58
C TYR A 56 12.04 12.84 10.02
N ARG A 57 11.68 12.88 11.29
CA ARG A 57 11.27 14.12 11.95
C ARG A 57 11.61 14.10 13.43
#